data_AF-A0A7S0VTF8-F1
#
_entry.id   AF-A0A7S0VTF8-F1
#
_cell.length_a   1.000
_cell.length_b   1.000
_cell.length_c   1.000
_cell.angle_alpha   90.00
_cell.angle_beta   90.00
_cell.angle_gamma   90.00
#
_symmetry.space_group_name_H-M   'P 1'
#
loop_
_entity.id
_entity.type
_entity.pdbx_description
1 polymer ?
#
loop_
_entity_poly.entity_id
_entity_poly.type
_entity_poly.pdbx_seq_one_letter_code
_entity_poly.pdbx_strand_id
1 'polypeptide(L)'
;MTKIEACGHLLCNDCWRRHLKVQIEDEGQAARIPCAGEIELEGGKTGRCSIVLDEVVVERLLAQGGDTGLSDKYCHRLVQTYVNNNPTVKWCPGRDCTNAVRVTSSFDATGFHTAVSCSSDPAAAHHWCFNCKEQPHAPAECDDVKRWQQKCRDDSETCNWLQANTKDCPKCKVAINKDGGCNHIHCKRCDMHFCWVCLGVFEHTTYQHTCNKFVADDSNVHSSRAALERYMHHFERFSNHAKSRELESRLREQTLTKMTEMQDRGNKTYMDVQFMKQATSQLIESRRTLQWTYVVGFYEPKWLVRNIFEMNQAELEQATEQLSNMLESEDVIRWCGERDRAQMISQTNHVKTRLGHLNQALEEWRAAYSKAIDE
;
A
#
# COMPACT_ATOMS: atom_id res chain seq x y z
N MET A 1 26.09 45.65 7.44
CA MET A 1 26.33 44.95 8.72
C MET A 1 24.97 44.63 9.32
N THR A 2 24.84 43.52 10.03
CA THR A 2 23.59 43.08 10.65
C THR A 2 23.82 42.77 12.11
N LYS A 3 23.01 43.40 12.98
CA LYS A 3 22.97 43.16 14.42
C LYS A 3 21.84 42.18 14.74
N ILE A 4 22.08 41.23 15.62
CA ILE A 4 21.05 40.38 16.21
C ILE A 4 20.63 41.00 17.53
N GLU A 5 19.40 41.51 17.63
CA GLU A 5 18.98 42.25 18.83
C GLU A 5 18.93 41.40 20.10
N ALA A 6 18.63 40.10 19.98
CA ALA A 6 18.53 39.19 21.12
C ALA A 6 19.86 38.94 21.85
N CYS A 7 21.01 38.96 21.15
CA CYS A 7 22.34 38.79 21.76
C CYS A 7 23.25 40.01 21.62
N GLY A 8 22.86 41.03 20.85
CA GLY A 8 23.64 42.23 20.61
C GLY A 8 24.78 42.09 19.60
N HIS A 9 25.08 40.87 19.10
CA HIS A 9 26.20 40.63 18.19
C HIS A 9 25.99 41.30 16.81
N LEU A 10 27.00 42.05 16.37
CA LEU A 10 27.03 42.79 15.10
C LEU A 10 28.18 42.26 14.23
N LEU A 11 27.85 41.68 13.08
CA LEU A 11 28.83 41.22 12.09
C LEU A 11 28.55 41.85 10.72
N CYS A 12 29.55 41.85 9.83
CA CYS A 12 29.31 42.21 8.44
C CYS A 12 28.43 41.15 7.74
N ASN A 13 27.73 41.56 6.69
CA ASN A 13 26.77 40.66 6.01
C ASN A 13 27.50 39.48 5.36
N ASP A 14 28.75 39.65 4.93
CA ASP A 14 29.54 38.57 4.33
C ASP A 14 29.98 37.52 5.37
N CYS A 15 30.34 37.93 6.58
CA CYS A 15 30.59 36.99 7.68
C CYS A 15 29.33 36.21 8.04
N TRP A 16 28.19 36.88 8.12
CA TRP A 16 26.90 36.21 8.33
C TRP A 16 26.59 35.20 7.24
N ARG A 17 26.74 35.58 5.96
CA ARG A 17 26.49 34.67 4.83
C ARG A 17 27.43 33.47 4.83
N ARG A 18 28.71 33.66 5.14
CA ARG A 18 29.67 32.55 5.25
C ARG A 18 29.27 31.59 6.37
N HIS A 19 28.86 32.11 7.52
CA HIS A 19 28.32 31.29 8.61
C HIS A 19 27.06 30.53 8.19
N LEU A 20 26.08 31.22 7.58
CA LEU A 20 24.87 30.59 7.06
C LEU A 20 25.20 29.48 6.05
N LYS A 21 26.15 29.72 5.15
CA LYS A 21 26.59 28.72 4.17
C LYS A 21 27.13 27.47 4.85
N VAL A 22 28.02 27.60 5.83
CA VAL A 22 28.55 26.45 6.59
C VAL A 22 27.43 25.72 7.33
N GLN A 23 26.54 26.46 8.00
CA GLN A 23 25.44 25.89 8.77
C GLN A 23 24.44 25.13 7.88
N ILE A 24 24.13 25.68 6.70
CA ILE A 24 23.17 25.08 5.76
C ILE A 24 23.81 23.97 4.94
N GLU A 25 25.02 24.14 4.41
CA GLU A 25 25.63 23.15 3.51
C GLU A 25 26.33 22.03 4.28
N ASP A 26 27.20 22.38 5.23
CA ASP A 26 28.10 21.45 5.90
C ASP A 26 27.44 20.82 7.14
N GLU A 27 26.79 21.62 7.98
CA GLU A 27 26.16 21.14 9.24
C GLU A 27 24.71 20.67 9.05
N GLY A 28 24.09 21.02 7.91
CA GLY A 28 22.72 20.65 7.56
C GLY A 28 21.63 21.26 8.45
N GLN A 29 21.92 22.35 9.15
CA GLN A 29 20.98 23.07 10.00
C GLN A 29 20.14 24.05 9.20
N ALA A 30 18.85 24.17 9.55
CA ALA A 30 17.97 25.21 8.99
C ALA A 30 17.02 25.79 10.03
N ALA A 31 16.39 24.95 10.87
CA ALA A 31 15.44 25.42 11.88
C ALA A 31 16.10 26.03 13.14
N ARG A 32 17.38 25.72 13.40
CA ARG A 32 18.08 26.10 14.64
C ARG A 32 19.49 26.61 14.37
N ILE A 33 19.65 27.53 13.42
CA ILE A 33 20.95 28.12 13.11
C ILE A 33 21.37 29.05 14.27
N PRO A 34 22.49 28.77 14.97
CA PRO A 34 22.95 29.60 16.08
C PRO A 34 23.61 30.88 15.58
N CYS A 35 23.65 31.89 16.44
CA CYS A 35 24.40 33.12 16.23
C CYS A 35 25.91 32.82 16.06
N ALA A 36 26.56 33.52 15.13
CA ALA A 36 28.00 33.41 14.86
C ALA A 36 28.87 34.16 15.89
N GLY A 37 28.25 34.90 16.80
CA GLY A 37 28.95 35.70 17.82
C GLY A 37 29.51 34.84 18.95
N GLU A 38 30.61 35.33 19.54
CA GLU A 38 31.22 34.74 20.74
C GLU A 38 30.73 35.46 22.01
N ILE A 39 30.62 34.72 23.11
CA ILE A 39 30.29 35.25 24.44
C ILE A 39 31.48 35.05 25.38
N GLU A 40 31.66 35.97 26.32
CA GLU A 40 32.61 35.78 27.41
C GLU A 40 31.98 34.92 28.51
N LEU A 41 32.72 33.91 28.96
CA LEU A 41 32.36 33.01 30.04
C LEU A 41 33.21 33.33 31.28
N GLU A 42 32.73 32.92 32.45
CA GLU A 42 33.48 33.05 33.70
C GLU A 42 34.89 32.43 33.59
N GLY A 43 35.89 33.17 34.08
CA GLY A 43 37.29 32.78 34.01
C GLY A 43 38.00 33.14 32.69
N GLY A 44 37.48 34.10 31.91
CA GLY A 44 38.16 34.63 30.72
C GLY A 44 38.15 33.70 29.50
N LYS A 45 37.22 32.73 29.47
CA LYS A 45 37.04 31.82 28.34
C LYS A 45 36.03 32.41 27.35
N THR A 46 36.21 32.19 26.06
CA THR A 46 35.19 32.51 25.06
C THR A 46 34.34 31.28 24.75
N GLY A 47 33.04 31.49 24.56
CA GLY A 47 32.05 30.47 24.23
C GLY A 47 31.24 30.86 22.99
N ARG A 48 30.53 29.90 22.41
CA ARG A 48 29.61 30.15 21.29
C ARG A 48 28.28 30.71 21.79
N CYS A 49 27.76 31.73 21.12
CA CYS A 49 26.41 32.21 21.39
C CYS A 49 25.36 31.15 21.01
N SER A 50 24.44 30.85 21.92
CA SER A 50 23.37 29.85 21.74
C SER A 50 22.05 30.43 21.21
N ILE A 51 21.98 31.74 20.99
CA ILE A 51 20.80 32.39 20.43
C ILE A 51 20.59 31.92 19.00
N VAL A 52 19.40 31.39 18.71
CA VAL A 52 18.99 30.96 17.37
C VAL A 52 18.58 32.18 16.56
N LEU A 53 19.01 32.22 15.31
CA LEU A 53 18.65 33.28 14.37
C LEU A 53 17.18 33.15 13.96
N ASP A 54 16.48 34.28 13.93
CA ASP A 54 15.12 34.38 13.42
C ASP A 54 15.10 34.11 11.90
N GLU A 55 14.09 33.39 11.42
CA GLU A 55 13.92 33.01 10.01
C GLU A 55 13.94 34.24 9.09
N VAL A 56 13.29 35.35 9.48
CA VAL A 56 13.26 36.59 8.70
C VAL A 56 14.65 37.19 8.55
N VAL A 57 15.52 37.04 9.56
CA VAL A 57 16.91 37.51 9.50
C VAL A 57 17.72 36.64 8.55
N VAL A 58 17.55 35.32 8.61
CA VAL A 58 18.25 34.36 7.74
C VAL A 58 17.84 34.58 6.29
N GLU A 59 16.54 34.61 5.99
CA GLU A 59 16.01 34.84 4.63
C GLU A 59 16.52 36.16 4.04
N ARG A 60 16.48 37.25 4.81
CA ARG A 60 17.00 38.55 4.37
C ARG A 60 18.49 38.49 4.04
N LEU A 61 19.30 37.83 4.87
CA LEU A 61 20.75 37.73 4.66
C LEU A 61 21.10 36.90 3.42
N LEU A 62 20.33 35.84 3.16
CA LEU A 62 20.43 35.00 1.96
C LEU A 62 20.00 35.77 0.70
N ALA A 63 18.85 36.45 0.74
CA ALA A 63 18.32 37.22 -0.38
C ALA A 63 19.28 38.35 -0.83
N GLN A 64 19.92 39.04 0.12
CA GLN A 64 20.91 40.07 -0.19
C GLN A 64 22.20 39.52 -0.82
N GLY A 65 22.48 38.22 -0.67
CA GLY A 65 23.69 37.58 -1.18
C GLY A 65 23.62 37.16 -2.65
N GLY A 66 22.41 37.13 -3.24
CA GLY A 66 22.21 36.74 -4.64
C GLY A 66 22.42 35.25 -4.95
N ASP A 67 22.77 34.42 -3.96
CA ASP A 67 22.89 32.98 -4.10
C ASP A 67 21.51 32.31 -3.93
N THR A 68 20.83 32.15 -5.07
CA THR A 68 19.52 31.50 -5.11
C THR A 68 19.62 30.03 -4.70
N GLY A 69 20.74 29.35 -5.00
CA GLY A 69 20.95 27.95 -4.65
C GLY A 69 21.05 27.72 -3.15
N LEU A 70 21.70 28.62 -2.41
CA LEU A 70 21.77 28.53 -0.95
C LEU A 70 20.41 28.80 -0.29
N SER A 71 19.65 29.76 -0.83
CA SER A 71 18.27 30.04 -0.40
C SER A 71 17.37 28.82 -0.59
N ASP A 72 17.42 28.19 -1.76
CA ASP A 72 16.63 26.98 -2.06
C ASP A 72 17.00 25.82 -1.13
N LYS A 73 18.30 25.62 -0.84
CA LYS A 73 18.77 24.62 0.13
C LYS A 73 18.25 24.90 1.54
N TYR A 74 18.25 26.16 1.97
CA TYR A 74 17.70 26.57 3.27
C TYR A 74 16.22 26.21 3.38
N CYS A 75 15.41 26.64 2.40
CA CYS A 75 13.97 26.34 2.37
C CYS A 75 13.71 24.83 2.33
N HIS A 76 14.45 24.08 1.51
CA HIS A 76 14.31 22.63 1.44
C HIS A 76 14.59 21.97 2.81
N ARG A 77 15.63 22.39 3.52
CA ARG A 77 15.97 21.86 4.85
C ARG A 77 14.96 22.27 5.92
N LEU A 78 14.38 23.47 5.85
CA LEU A 78 13.29 23.87 6.73
C LEU A 78 12.10 22.91 6.58
N VAL A 79 11.68 22.63 5.35
CA VAL A 79 10.58 21.69 5.07
C VAL A 79 10.94 20.28 5.55
N GLN A 80 12.15 19.79 5.28
CA GLN A 80 12.62 18.49 5.79
C GLN A 80 12.54 18.43 7.32
N THR A 81 13.01 19.48 8.00
CA THR A 81 12.98 19.55 9.47
C THR A 81 11.56 19.57 10.00
N TYR A 82 10.66 20.33 9.36
CA TYR A 82 9.25 20.37 9.70
C TYR A 82 8.60 18.98 9.59
N VAL A 83 8.78 18.30 8.46
CA VAL A 83 8.17 16.98 8.22
C VAL A 83 8.77 15.93 9.16
N ASN A 84 10.10 15.89 9.32
CA ASN A 84 10.76 14.86 10.14
C ASN A 84 10.43 14.98 11.63
N ASN A 85 10.12 16.19 12.11
CA ASN A 85 9.77 16.44 13.51
C ASN A 85 8.25 16.50 13.75
N ASN A 86 7.42 16.32 12.72
CA ASN A 86 5.98 16.36 12.85
C ASN A 86 5.38 14.94 12.73
N PRO A 87 4.79 14.38 13.80
CA PRO A 87 4.23 13.04 13.77
C PRO A 87 3.05 12.91 12.78
N THR A 88 2.32 14.00 12.52
CA THR A 88 1.14 14.04 11.63
C THR A 88 1.48 14.28 10.17
N VAL A 89 2.78 14.46 9.82
CA VAL A 89 3.22 14.69 8.44
C VAL A 89 4.36 13.74 8.10
N LYS A 90 4.25 13.05 6.97
CA LYS A 90 5.31 12.13 6.52
C LYS A 90 5.53 12.25 5.02
N TRP A 91 6.80 12.16 4.63
CA TRP A 91 7.22 12.07 3.23
C TRP A 91 6.68 10.81 2.56
N CYS A 92 6.28 10.94 1.30
CA CYS A 92 5.96 9.80 0.46
C CYS A 92 7.20 8.89 0.31
N PRO A 93 7.06 7.56 0.43
CA PRO A 93 8.18 6.63 0.22
C PRO A 93 8.49 6.36 -1.26
N GLY A 94 7.71 6.92 -2.20
CA GLY A 94 7.94 6.76 -3.64
C GLY A 94 9.29 7.35 -4.07
N ARG A 95 9.99 6.65 -4.97
CA ARG A 95 11.25 7.14 -5.54
C ARG A 95 11.01 8.46 -6.25
N ASP A 96 11.89 9.43 -6.01
CA ASP A 96 11.86 10.78 -6.60
C ASP A 96 10.57 11.58 -6.32
N CYS A 97 9.73 11.12 -5.39
CA CYS A 97 8.51 11.82 -5.00
C CYS A 97 8.82 12.85 -3.90
N THR A 98 8.55 14.12 -4.17
CA THR A 98 8.76 15.22 -3.22
C THR A 98 7.51 15.59 -2.43
N ASN A 99 6.45 14.78 -2.50
CA ASN A 99 5.20 15.07 -1.79
C ASN A 99 5.24 14.54 -0.35
N ALA A 100 4.63 15.29 0.57
CA ALA A 100 4.37 14.86 1.94
C ALA A 100 2.86 14.80 2.20
N VAL A 101 2.43 13.84 3.01
CA VAL A 101 1.03 13.68 3.41
C VAL A 101 0.87 14.17 4.84
N ARG A 102 -0.17 14.96 5.09
CA ARG A 102 -0.62 15.33 6.44
C ARG A 102 -1.92 14.60 6.77
N VAL A 103 -2.02 14.02 7.96
CA VAL A 103 -3.27 13.50 8.53
C VAL A 103 -3.81 14.45 9.60
N THR A 104 -5.12 14.75 9.56
CA THR A 104 -5.76 15.76 10.44
C THR A 104 -6.46 15.15 11.65
N SER A 105 -6.86 13.88 11.57
CA SER A 105 -7.35 13.12 12.72
C SER A 105 -6.17 12.62 13.54
N SER A 106 -6.30 12.74 14.85
CA SER A 106 -5.31 12.41 15.87
C SER A 106 -4.67 11.04 15.69
N PHE A 107 -3.48 10.92 16.28
CA PHE A 107 -2.87 9.69 16.78
C PHE A 107 -3.80 8.97 17.77
N ASP A 108 -5.04 8.68 17.39
CA ASP A 108 -5.81 7.70 18.11
C ASP A 108 -5.05 6.40 17.86
N ALA A 109 -4.62 5.73 18.92
CA ALA A 109 -3.95 4.43 18.83
C ALA A 109 -4.79 3.37 18.06
N THR A 110 -6.03 3.71 17.72
CA THR A 110 -7.00 2.95 16.93
C THR A 110 -7.06 3.36 15.45
N GLY A 111 -6.41 4.46 15.05
CA GLY A 111 -6.45 5.07 13.72
C GLY A 111 -5.64 4.30 12.67
N PHE A 112 -6.26 3.30 12.07
CA PHE A 112 -5.72 2.45 11.02
C PHE A 112 -5.58 3.20 9.66
N HIS A 113 -4.69 4.20 9.55
CA HIS A 113 -4.39 4.89 8.29
C HIS A 113 -3.50 4.03 7.36
N THR A 114 -3.99 2.84 7.03
CA THR A 114 -3.28 1.85 6.21
C THR A 114 -3.22 2.21 4.73
N ALA A 115 -3.94 3.26 4.29
CA ALA A 115 -3.87 3.78 2.94
C ALA A 115 -3.99 5.31 2.95
N VAL A 116 -2.90 6.00 2.61
CA VAL A 116 -2.90 7.42 2.25
C VAL A 116 -2.41 7.59 0.82
N SER A 117 -2.83 8.66 0.16
CA SER A 117 -2.35 9.05 -1.18
C SER A 117 -1.49 10.29 -1.10
N CYS A 118 -0.36 10.32 -1.81
CA CYS A 118 0.50 11.50 -1.90
C CYS A 118 0.04 12.54 -2.94
N SER A 119 -1.01 12.26 -3.71
CA SER A 119 -1.57 13.18 -4.72
C SER A 119 -3.06 12.95 -4.90
N SER A 120 -3.78 14.00 -5.30
CA SER A 120 -5.16 13.90 -5.79
C SER A 120 -5.24 13.39 -7.22
N ASP A 121 -4.15 13.49 -7.99
CA ASP A 121 -4.04 12.93 -9.33
C ASP A 121 -3.75 11.41 -9.25
N PRO A 122 -4.67 10.54 -9.70
CA PRO A 122 -4.48 9.09 -9.69
C PRO A 122 -3.27 8.60 -10.47
N ALA A 123 -2.80 9.34 -11.48
CA ALA A 123 -1.64 8.95 -12.30
C ALA A 123 -0.30 9.15 -11.56
N ALA A 124 -0.26 10.09 -10.62
CA ALA A 124 0.93 10.41 -9.81
C ALA A 124 0.80 9.96 -8.34
N ALA A 125 -0.31 9.30 -7.98
CA ALA A 125 -0.65 8.92 -6.62
C ALA A 125 0.03 7.62 -6.18
N HIS A 126 1.04 7.74 -5.31
CA HIS A 126 1.52 6.62 -4.52
C HIS A 126 0.61 6.39 -3.32
N HIS A 127 0.20 5.13 -3.15
CA HIS A 127 -0.60 4.69 -2.02
C HIS A 127 0.28 3.91 -1.05
N TRP A 128 0.22 4.24 0.24
CA TRP A 128 1.08 3.63 1.25
C TRP A 128 0.45 3.74 2.65
N CYS A 129 0.92 2.96 3.60
CA CYS A 129 0.46 3.02 4.99
C CYS A 129 1.18 4.15 5.73
N PHE A 130 0.41 5.12 6.24
CA PHE A 130 0.98 6.28 6.95
C PHE A 130 1.85 5.85 8.14
N ASN A 131 1.48 4.77 8.83
CA ASN A 131 2.12 4.33 10.06
C ASN A 131 3.49 3.68 9.81
N CYS A 132 3.56 2.65 8.95
CA CYS A 132 4.77 1.84 8.73
C CYS A 132 5.52 2.13 7.42
N LYS A 133 4.99 2.98 6.53
CA LYS A 133 5.56 3.29 5.20
C LYS A 133 5.56 2.14 4.18
N GLU A 134 4.95 1.01 4.51
CA GLU A 134 4.77 -0.12 3.59
C GLU A 134 3.61 0.11 2.61
N GLN A 135 3.44 -0.81 1.65
CA GLN A 135 2.27 -0.83 0.78
C GLN A 135 0.96 -0.90 1.59
N PRO A 136 -0.17 -0.39 1.05
CA PRO A 136 -1.41 -0.42 1.79
C PRO A 136 -1.81 -1.85 2.14
N HIS A 137 -2.12 -2.04 3.41
CA HIS A 137 -2.20 -3.38 4.00
C HIS A 137 -3.43 -3.63 4.85
N ALA A 138 -4.49 -2.83 4.69
CA ALA A 138 -5.80 -3.22 5.21
C ALA A 138 -6.19 -4.61 4.66
N PRO A 139 -6.70 -5.52 5.51
CA PRO A 139 -7.01 -5.28 6.91
C PRO A 139 -5.85 -5.53 7.90
N ALA A 140 -4.74 -6.16 7.51
CA ALA A 140 -3.64 -6.51 8.42
C ALA A 140 -3.01 -5.32 9.16
N GLU A 141 -2.55 -5.56 10.39
CA GLU A 141 -1.88 -4.54 11.21
C GLU A 141 -0.43 -4.31 10.81
N CYS A 142 0.12 -3.15 11.15
CA CYS A 142 1.53 -2.86 10.85
C CYS A 142 2.47 -3.89 11.49
N ASP A 143 2.16 -4.35 12.70
CA ASP A 143 2.96 -5.35 13.41
C ASP A 143 2.85 -6.73 12.76
N ASP A 144 1.65 -7.14 12.32
CA ASP A 144 1.45 -8.37 11.56
C ASP A 144 2.19 -8.34 10.23
N VAL A 145 2.14 -7.21 9.51
CA VAL A 145 2.87 -7.00 8.26
C VAL A 145 4.36 -7.18 8.49
N LYS A 146 4.91 -6.55 9.54
CA LYS A 146 6.33 -6.65 9.88
C LYS A 146 6.72 -8.10 10.22
N ARG A 147 5.92 -8.80 11.04
CA ARG A 147 6.13 -10.22 11.39
C ARG A 147 6.05 -11.11 10.15
N TRP A 148 5.06 -10.90 9.30
CA TRP A 148 4.85 -11.67 8.06
C TRP A 148 6.01 -11.51 7.10
N GLN A 149 6.45 -10.27 6.85
CA GLN A 149 7.57 -9.98 5.97
C GLN A 149 8.87 -10.60 6.50
N GLN A 150 9.11 -10.54 7.82
CA GLN A 150 10.26 -11.22 8.42
C GLN A 150 10.20 -12.73 8.18
N LYS A 151 9.04 -13.35 8.43
CA LYS A 151 8.84 -14.78 8.18
C LYS A 151 9.06 -15.17 6.72
N CYS A 152 8.58 -14.38 5.77
CA CYS A 152 8.81 -14.61 4.34
C CYS A 152 10.29 -14.50 3.94
N ARG A 153 11.08 -13.67 4.63
CA ARG A 153 12.53 -13.60 4.42
C ARG A 153 13.23 -14.85 4.96
N ASP A 154 12.83 -15.28 6.15
CA ASP A 154 13.44 -16.43 6.82
C ASP A 154 13.13 -17.76 6.10
N ASP A 155 11.93 -17.91 5.51
CA ASP A 155 11.47 -19.12 4.81
C ASP A 155 11.60 -19.02 3.26
N SER A 156 12.53 -18.19 2.75
CA SER A 156 12.59 -17.78 1.33
C SER A 156 12.69 -18.92 0.30
N GLU A 157 13.36 -20.03 0.60
CA GLU A 157 13.44 -21.19 -0.30
C GLU A 157 12.08 -21.87 -0.49
N THR A 158 11.31 -22.02 0.59
CA THR A 158 9.94 -22.56 0.55
C THR A 158 9.01 -21.62 -0.22
N CYS A 159 9.20 -20.31 -0.04
CA CYS A 159 8.47 -19.28 -0.76
C CYS A 159 8.71 -19.33 -2.27
N ASN A 160 9.96 -19.45 -2.69
CA ASN A 160 10.34 -19.48 -4.11
C ASN A 160 9.78 -20.72 -4.82
N TRP A 161 9.78 -21.88 -4.16
CA TRP A 161 9.21 -23.11 -4.73
C TRP A 161 7.68 -22.99 -4.95
N LEU A 162 6.96 -22.40 -3.99
CA LEU A 162 5.51 -22.19 -4.08
C LEU A 162 5.09 -21.15 -5.16
N GLN A 163 6.00 -20.27 -5.56
CA GLN A 163 5.75 -19.20 -6.53
C GLN A 163 5.94 -19.61 -7.99
N ALA A 164 6.06 -20.90 -8.29
CA ALA A 164 6.16 -21.39 -9.65
C ALA A 164 4.96 -20.88 -10.51
N ASN A 165 5.28 -20.28 -11.66
CA ASN A 165 4.26 -19.76 -12.61
C ASN A 165 3.62 -20.86 -13.47
N THR A 166 4.02 -22.11 -13.26
CA THR A 166 3.59 -23.28 -14.03
C THR A 166 3.06 -24.35 -13.09
N LYS A 167 1.85 -24.84 -13.34
CA LYS A 167 1.23 -25.97 -12.63
C LYS A 167 0.63 -26.95 -13.65
N ASP A 168 0.56 -28.23 -13.31
CA ASP A 168 -0.01 -29.24 -14.19
C ASP A 168 -1.53 -29.34 -14.04
N CYS A 169 -2.24 -29.58 -15.15
CA CYS A 169 -3.67 -29.88 -15.13
C CYS A 169 -3.93 -31.13 -14.25
N PRO A 170 -4.85 -31.07 -13.27
CA PRO A 170 -5.12 -32.21 -12.39
C PRO A 170 -5.62 -33.44 -13.14
N LYS A 171 -6.32 -33.27 -14.27
CA LYS A 171 -6.88 -34.34 -15.11
C LYS A 171 -5.89 -34.88 -16.16
N CYS A 172 -5.35 -34.02 -17.03
CA CYS A 172 -4.57 -34.47 -18.19
C CYS A 172 -3.05 -34.24 -18.08
N LYS A 173 -2.58 -33.65 -16.97
CA LYS A 173 -1.16 -33.43 -16.65
C LYS A 173 -0.39 -32.58 -17.68
N VAL A 174 -1.10 -31.83 -18.53
CA VAL A 174 -0.45 -30.80 -19.36
C VAL A 174 -0.03 -29.64 -18.47
N ALA A 175 1.20 -29.16 -18.66
CA ALA A 175 1.70 -27.97 -17.99
C ALA A 175 0.90 -26.73 -18.42
N ILE A 176 0.47 -25.93 -17.46
CA ILE A 176 -0.31 -24.70 -17.65
C ILE A 176 0.46 -23.55 -17.02
N ASN A 177 0.69 -22.49 -17.79
CA ASN A 177 1.24 -21.23 -17.31
C ASN A 177 0.10 -20.26 -16.97
N LYS A 178 0.21 -19.58 -15.84
CA LYS A 178 -0.75 -18.54 -15.45
C LYS A 178 -0.44 -17.24 -16.20
N ASP A 179 -1.32 -16.85 -17.11
CA ASP A 179 -1.22 -15.64 -17.95
C ASP A 179 -2.24 -14.54 -17.60
N GLY A 180 -3.21 -14.87 -16.72
CA GLY A 180 -4.19 -13.95 -16.14
C GLY A 180 -4.17 -13.94 -14.61
N GLY A 181 -4.78 -12.92 -14.00
CA GLY A 181 -4.98 -12.83 -12.56
C GLY A 181 -6.07 -13.77 -12.04
N CYS A 182 -7.03 -14.19 -12.87
CA CYS A 182 -8.10 -15.09 -12.45
C CYS A 182 -7.55 -16.45 -11.99
N ASN A 183 -8.08 -16.96 -10.87
CA ASN A 183 -7.72 -18.28 -10.36
C ASN A 183 -8.58 -19.42 -10.92
N HIS A 184 -9.61 -19.10 -11.71
CA HIS A 184 -10.40 -20.09 -12.43
C HIS A 184 -9.72 -20.44 -13.76
N ILE A 185 -9.23 -21.67 -13.86
CA ILE A 185 -8.47 -22.15 -15.02
C ILE A 185 -9.32 -23.11 -15.84
N HIS A 186 -9.46 -22.83 -17.14
CA HIS A 186 -10.02 -23.75 -18.13
C HIS A 186 -8.88 -24.45 -18.90
N CYS A 187 -8.78 -25.77 -18.75
CA CYS A 187 -7.79 -26.56 -19.47
C CYS A 187 -8.22 -26.78 -20.92
N LYS A 188 -7.62 -26.04 -21.86
CA LYS A 188 -7.89 -26.14 -23.31
C LYS A 188 -7.67 -27.53 -23.94
N ARG A 189 -7.00 -28.46 -23.24
CA ARG A 189 -6.76 -29.84 -23.73
C ARG A 189 -7.86 -30.82 -23.34
N CYS A 190 -8.46 -30.69 -22.16
CA CYS A 190 -9.39 -31.69 -21.63
C CYS A 190 -10.68 -31.11 -21.06
N ASP A 191 -10.89 -29.80 -21.29
CA ASP A 191 -12.02 -28.96 -20.90
C ASP A 191 -12.36 -28.98 -19.40
N MET A 192 -11.38 -29.33 -18.56
CA MET A 192 -11.54 -29.27 -17.10
C MET A 192 -11.42 -27.85 -16.59
N HIS A 193 -12.32 -27.46 -15.69
CA HIS A 193 -12.27 -26.23 -14.93
C HIS A 193 -11.76 -26.49 -13.52
N PHE A 194 -10.69 -25.82 -13.09
CA PHE A 194 -10.11 -26.03 -11.76
C PHE A 194 -9.47 -24.76 -11.18
N CYS A 195 -9.32 -24.72 -9.86
CA CYS A 195 -8.73 -23.61 -9.13
C CYS A 195 -7.20 -23.65 -9.20
N TRP A 196 -6.56 -22.55 -9.60
CA TRP A 196 -5.10 -22.44 -9.68
C TRP A 196 -4.39 -22.68 -8.33
N VAL A 197 -5.03 -22.27 -7.22
CA VAL A 197 -4.43 -22.37 -5.89
C VAL A 197 -4.41 -23.83 -5.43
N CYS A 198 -5.59 -24.42 -5.22
CA CYS A 198 -5.70 -25.74 -4.59
C CYS A 198 -5.81 -26.91 -5.58
N LEU A 199 -5.88 -26.64 -6.89
CA LEU A 199 -6.13 -27.63 -7.96
C LEU A 199 -7.48 -28.37 -7.87
N GLY A 200 -8.39 -27.88 -7.02
CA GLY A 200 -9.76 -28.39 -6.88
C GLY A 200 -10.59 -28.10 -8.13
N VAL A 201 -11.43 -29.06 -8.51
CA VAL A 201 -12.31 -28.96 -9.67
C VAL A 201 -13.49 -28.03 -9.37
N PHE A 202 -13.88 -27.19 -10.33
CA PHE A 202 -15.10 -26.40 -10.26
C PHE A 202 -16.30 -27.27 -10.66
N GLU A 203 -17.41 -27.17 -9.93
CA GLU A 203 -18.65 -27.79 -10.36
C GLU A 203 -19.18 -27.13 -11.64
N HIS A 204 -19.50 -27.95 -12.64
CA HIS A 204 -19.91 -27.49 -13.99
C HIS A 204 -21.15 -26.58 -14.00
N THR A 205 -21.95 -26.58 -12.95
CA THR A 205 -23.25 -25.89 -12.89
C THR A 205 -23.19 -24.51 -12.26
N THR A 206 -22.25 -24.26 -11.34
CA THR A 206 -22.23 -23.03 -10.53
C THR A 206 -20.90 -22.28 -10.61
N TYR A 207 -19.81 -22.94 -11.06
CA TYR A 207 -18.44 -22.42 -10.96
C TYR A 207 -18.11 -21.88 -9.55
N GLN A 208 -18.77 -22.43 -8.53
CA GLN A 208 -18.53 -22.09 -7.12
C GLN A 208 -17.42 -22.99 -6.59
N HIS A 209 -16.46 -22.39 -5.90
CA HIS A 209 -15.35 -23.08 -5.27
C HIS A 209 -14.85 -22.29 -4.07
N THR A 210 -14.62 -22.96 -2.95
CA THR A 210 -14.09 -22.36 -1.72
C THR A 210 -12.90 -23.18 -1.24
N CYS A 211 -11.74 -22.54 -1.12
CA CYS A 211 -10.52 -23.19 -0.62
C CYS A 211 -9.70 -22.31 0.33
N ASN A 212 -10.30 -21.26 0.90
CA ASN A 212 -9.62 -20.31 1.77
C ASN A 212 -9.30 -20.88 3.16
N LYS A 213 -10.18 -21.74 3.70
CA LYS A 213 -10.06 -22.30 5.05
C LYS A 213 -8.90 -23.29 5.17
N PHE A 214 -8.04 -23.09 6.16
CA PHE A 214 -7.04 -24.09 6.56
C PHE A 214 -7.68 -25.14 7.47
N VAL A 215 -7.59 -26.41 7.07
CA VAL A 215 -8.01 -27.57 7.85
C VAL A 215 -6.74 -28.30 8.28
N ALA A 216 -6.50 -28.38 9.60
CA ALA A 216 -5.37 -29.11 10.14
C ALA A 216 -5.64 -30.61 10.09
N ASP A 217 -4.60 -31.42 9.86
CA ASP A 217 -4.67 -32.86 10.05
C ASP A 217 -4.59 -33.17 11.55
N ASP A 218 -5.69 -33.72 12.10
CA ASP A 218 -5.84 -34.05 13.53
C ASP A 218 -4.76 -35.03 14.02
N SER A 219 -4.06 -35.74 13.11
CA SER A 219 -3.00 -36.69 13.47
C SER A 219 -1.66 -36.04 13.88
N ASN A 220 -1.44 -34.75 13.64
CA ASN A 220 -0.10 -34.12 13.74
C ASN A 220 -0.04 -32.74 14.44
N VAL A 221 -1.05 -32.43 15.25
CA VAL A 221 -1.34 -31.10 15.86
C VAL A 221 -0.17 -30.47 16.65
N HIS A 222 0.80 -31.26 17.13
CA HIS A 222 1.93 -30.78 17.94
C HIS A 222 3.30 -30.84 17.25
N SER A 223 3.34 -31.02 15.93
CA SER A 223 4.59 -31.11 15.16
C SER A 223 5.02 -29.76 14.56
N SER A 224 6.32 -29.55 14.41
CA SER A 224 6.89 -28.45 13.61
C SER A 224 6.36 -28.45 12.15
N ARG A 225 5.95 -29.63 11.67
CA ARG A 225 5.34 -29.83 10.36
C ARG A 225 3.96 -29.18 10.24
N ALA A 226 3.09 -29.30 11.24
CA ALA A 226 1.76 -28.67 11.21
C ALA A 226 1.84 -27.13 11.16
N ALA A 227 2.82 -26.54 11.86
CA ALA A 227 3.08 -25.11 11.80
C ALA A 227 3.57 -24.65 10.41
N LEU A 228 4.43 -25.44 9.78
CA LEU A 228 4.90 -25.20 8.41
C LEU A 228 3.77 -25.32 7.39
N GLU A 229 2.94 -26.36 7.48
CA GLU A 229 1.78 -26.57 6.59
C GLU A 229 0.78 -25.41 6.70
N ARG A 230 0.48 -24.95 7.92
CA ARG A 230 -0.35 -23.76 8.14
C ARG A 230 0.27 -22.52 7.49
N TYR A 231 1.58 -22.32 7.64
CA TYR A 231 2.26 -21.19 7.02
C TYR A 231 2.18 -21.26 5.49
N MET A 232 2.50 -22.42 4.89
CA MET A 232 2.45 -22.63 3.45
C MET A 232 1.06 -22.35 2.88
N HIS A 233 0.00 -22.81 3.55
CA HIS A 233 -1.39 -22.53 3.14
C HIS A 233 -1.69 -21.04 3.01
N HIS A 234 -1.32 -20.24 4.02
CA HIS A 234 -1.58 -18.81 4.02
C HIS A 234 -0.61 -18.06 3.10
N PHE A 235 0.64 -18.50 3.02
CA PHE A 235 1.65 -17.91 2.14
C PHE A 235 1.31 -18.08 0.66
N GLU A 236 0.92 -19.28 0.23
CA GLU A 236 0.53 -19.52 -1.16
C GLU A 236 -0.61 -18.59 -1.58
N ARG A 237 -1.62 -18.42 -0.73
CA ARG A 237 -2.79 -17.57 -1.02
C ARG A 237 -2.45 -16.08 -0.99
N PHE A 238 -1.65 -15.64 -0.01
CA PHE A 238 -1.09 -14.28 0.04
C PHE A 238 -0.32 -13.96 -1.25
N SER A 239 0.62 -14.83 -1.62
CA SER A 239 1.48 -14.65 -2.77
C SER A 239 0.70 -14.71 -4.08
N ASN A 240 -0.28 -15.61 -4.17
CA ASN A 240 -1.12 -15.74 -5.35
C ASN A 240 -1.97 -14.49 -5.59
N HIS A 241 -2.62 -13.94 -4.56
CA HIS A 241 -3.36 -12.67 -4.70
C HIS A 241 -2.44 -11.50 -5.05
N ALA A 242 -1.22 -11.46 -4.50
CA ALA A 242 -0.22 -10.46 -4.87
C ALA A 242 0.15 -10.56 -6.37
N LYS A 243 0.34 -11.79 -6.87
CA LYS A 243 0.65 -12.04 -8.28
C LYS A 243 -0.52 -11.74 -9.21
N SER A 244 -1.73 -12.16 -8.83
CA SER A 244 -2.96 -11.85 -9.57
C SER A 244 -3.17 -10.34 -9.69
N ARG A 245 -2.93 -9.58 -8.60
CA ARG A 245 -2.99 -8.12 -8.62
C ARG A 245 -2.00 -7.51 -9.62
N GLU A 246 -0.79 -8.06 -9.74
CA GLU A 246 0.22 -7.58 -10.72
C GLU A 246 -0.27 -7.77 -12.16
N LEU A 247 -0.83 -8.96 -12.47
CA LEU A 247 -1.39 -9.28 -13.79
C LEU A 247 -2.61 -8.40 -14.10
N GLU A 248 -3.50 -8.21 -13.14
CA GLU A 248 -4.69 -7.36 -13.29
C GLU A 248 -4.33 -5.86 -13.39
N SER A 249 -3.19 -5.44 -12.82
CA SER A 249 -2.69 -4.07 -13.01
C SER A 249 -2.28 -3.83 -14.46
N ARG A 250 -1.64 -4.81 -15.11
CA ARG A 250 -1.34 -4.76 -16.55
C ARG A 250 -2.62 -4.79 -17.39
N LEU A 251 -3.57 -5.66 -17.02
CA LEU A 251 -4.88 -5.71 -17.68
C LEU A 251 -5.60 -4.36 -17.62
N ARG A 252 -5.52 -3.66 -16.48
CA ARG A 252 -6.06 -2.31 -16.34
C ARG A 252 -5.41 -1.33 -17.31
N GLU A 253 -4.09 -1.30 -17.43
CA GLU A 253 -3.39 -0.41 -18.37
C GLU A 253 -3.84 -0.65 -19.82
N GLN A 254 -3.92 -1.92 -20.23
CA GLN A 254 -4.43 -2.32 -21.54
C GLN A 254 -5.89 -1.90 -21.74
N THR A 255 -6.73 -2.08 -20.72
CA THR A 255 -8.14 -1.69 -20.73
C THR A 255 -8.29 -0.19 -20.90
N LEU A 256 -7.55 0.62 -20.13
CA LEU A 256 -7.59 2.08 -20.22
C LEU A 256 -7.14 2.58 -21.59
N THR A 257 -6.11 1.97 -22.17
CA THR A 257 -5.64 2.30 -23.53
C THR A 257 -6.73 2.03 -24.57
N LYS A 258 -7.36 0.84 -24.52
CA LYS A 258 -8.47 0.47 -25.42
C LYS A 258 -9.69 1.40 -25.22
N MET A 259 -9.97 1.80 -23.98
CA MET A 259 -11.05 2.76 -23.69
C MET A 259 -10.84 4.10 -24.40
N THR A 260 -9.61 4.63 -24.37
CA THR A 260 -9.26 5.87 -25.08
C THR A 260 -9.38 5.69 -26.60
N GLU A 261 -8.86 4.60 -27.16
CA GLU A 261 -8.99 4.32 -28.60
C GLU A 261 -10.45 4.24 -29.08
N MET A 262 -11.35 3.67 -28.27
CA MET A 262 -12.78 3.59 -28.58
C MET A 262 -13.46 4.98 -28.57
N GLN A 263 -13.01 5.87 -27.69
CA GLN A 263 -13.49 7.25 -27.61
C GLN A 263 -13.00 8.07 -28.81
N ASP A 264 -11.72 7.97 -29.15
CA ASP A 264 -11.09 8.73 -30.24
C ASP A 264 -11.67 8.37 -31.61
N ARG A 265 -12.07 7.11 -31.80
CA ARG A 265 -12.75 6.65 -33.02
C ARG A 265 -14.23 7.06 -33.10
N GLY A 266 -14.76 7.72 -32.06
CA GLY A 266 -16.16 8.16 -31.99
C GLY A 266 -17.16 7.01 -31.79
N ASN A 267 -16.69 5.81 -31.44
CA ASN A 267 -17.54 4.62 -31.34
C ASN A 267 -18.36 4.57 -30.04
N LYS A 268 -17.87 5.23 -28.97
CA LYS A 268 -18.46 5.20 -27.62
C LYS A 268 -18.16 6.49 -26.86
N THR A 269 -19.08 6.90 -25.97
CA THR A 269 -18.88 8.07 -25.12
C THR A 269 -18.01 7.75 -23.90
N TYR A 270 -17.52 8.77 -23.20
CA TYR A 270 -16.81 8.61 -21.93
C TYR A 270 -17.61 7.79 -20.90
N MET A 271 -18.92 8.04 -20.81
CA MET A 271 -19.83 7.35 -19.91
C MET A 271 -20.00 5.87 -20.26
N ASP A 272 -19.88 5.53 -21.54
CA ASP A 272 -20.06 4.15 -22.00
C ASP A 272 -18.92 3.23 -21.61
N VAL A 273 -17.73 3.78 -21.34
CA VAL A 273 -16.54 2.98 -21.05
C VAL A 273 -16.06 3.10 -19.61
N GLN A 274 -16.53 4.12 -18.86
CA GLN A 274 -16.12 4.38 -17.47
C GLN A 274 -16.28 3.16 -16.53
N PHE A 275 -17.27 2.30 -16.78
CA PHE A 275 -17.50 1.11 -15.96
C PHE A 275 -16.31 0.15 -15.96
N MET A 276 -15.55 0.04 -17.07
CA MET A 276 -14.35 -0.81 -17.16
C MET A 276 -13.23 -0.28 -16.25
N LYS A 277 -13.07 1.04 -16.17
CA LYS A 277 -12.14 1.67 -15.22
C LYS A 277 -12.55 1.40 -13.78
N GLN A 278 -13.84 1.43 -13.47
CA GLN A 278 -14.34 1.11 -12.12
C GLN A 278 -14.15 -0.37 -11.78
N ALA A 279 -14.49 -1.27 -12.70
CA ALA A 279 -14.34 -2.72 -12.54
C ALA A 279 -12.89 -3.12 -12.26
N THR A 280 -11.96 -2.66 -13.11
CA THR A 280 -10.52 -2.94 -12.92
C THR A 280 -9.94 -2.30 -11.65
N SER A 281 -10.39 -1.10 -11.26
CA SER A 281 -10.00 -0.48 -9.99
C SER A 281 -10.49 -1.30 -8.78
N GLN A 282 -11.77 -1.69 -8.79
CA GLN A 282 -12.37 -2.48 -7.72
C GLN A 282 -11.69 -3.85 -7.59
N LEU A 283 -11.32 -4.47 -8.72
CA LEU A 283 -10.61 -5.74 -8.76
C LEU A 283 -9.24 -5.65 -8.06
N ILE A 284 -8.43 -4.65 -8.42
CA ILE A 284 -7.10 -4.42 -7.81
C ILE A 284 -7.20 -4.15 -6.31
N GLU A 285 -8.20 -3.38 -5.88
CA GLU A 285 -8.48 -3.11 -4.47
C GLU A 285 -8.84 -4.39 -3.72
N SER A 286 -9.78 -5.17 -4.25
CA SER A 286 -10.21 -6.44 -3.65
C SER A 286 -9.06 -7.44 -3.54
N ARG A 287 -8.20 -7.58 -4.57
CA ARG A 287 -7.00 -8.43 -4.48
C ARG A 287 -6.04 -7.99 -3.38
N ARG A 288 -5.83 -6.68 -3.24
CA ARG A 288 -4.97 -6.14 -2.18
C ARG A 288 -5.53 -6.48 -0.81
N THR A 289 -6.82 -6.28 -0.59
CA THR A 289 -7.46 -6.63 0.68
C THR A 289 -7.38 -8.13 0.93
N LEU A 290 -7.74 -8.95 -0.06
CA LEU A 290 -7.68 -10.41 0.02
C LEU A 290 -6.28 -10.92 0.34
N GLN A 291 -5.24 -10.40 -0.31
CA GLN A 291 -3.85 -10.69 0.03
C GLN A 291 -3.60 -10.54 1.54
N TRP A 292 -3.97 -9.39 2.11
CA TRP A 292 -3.72 -9.11 3.53
C TRP A 292 -4.67 -9.81 4.49
N THR A 293 -5.86 -10.24 4.05
CA THR A 293 -6.75 -11.09 4.86
C THR A 293 -6.11 -12.43 5.21
N TYR A 294 -5.23 -12.97 4.37
CA TYR A 294 -4.49 -14.20 4.71
C TYR A 294 -3.42 -14.00 5.77
N VAL A 295 -2.87 -12.79 5.88
CA VAL A 295 -1.96 -12.45 6.99
C VAL A 295 -2.74 -12.35 8.30
N VAL A 296 -3.92 -11.72 8.27
CA VAL A 296 -4.85 -11.70 9.41
C VAL A 296 -5.24 -13.11 9.81
N GLY A 297 -5.71 -13.95 8.88
CA GLY A 297 -6.08 -15.34 9.18
C GLY A 297 -4.92 -16.21 9.72
N PHE A 298 -3.67 -15.87 9.39
CA PHE A 298 -2.50 -16.57 9.91
C PHE A 298 -2.17 -16.18 11.36
N TYR A 299 -2.12 -14.89 11.67
CA TYR A 299 -1.72 -14.41 13.00
C TYR A 299 -2.86 -14.37 14.01
N GLU A 300 -4.11 -14.31 13.56
CA GLU A 300 -5.20 -14.07 14.48
C GLU A 300 -5.51 -15.28 15.38
N PRO A 301 -5.44 -15.13 16.71
CA PRO A 301 -5.74 -16.19 17.65
C PRO A 301 -7.08 -15.92 18.35
N LYS A 302 -8.19 -16.50 17.88
CA LYS A 302 -9.26 -17.17 18.69
C LYS A 302 -10.56 -17.39 17.90
N TRP A 303 -11.25 -18.46 18.28
CA TRP A 303 -12.26 -19.24 17.54
C TRP A 303 -13.62 -18.57 17.34
N LEU A 304 -13.98 -17.53 18.09
CA LEU A 304 -15.39 -17.10 18.18
C LEU A 304 -15.93 -16.48 16.88
N VAL A 305 -15.09 -15.81 16.10
CA VAL A 305 -15.52 -15.10 14.87
C VAL A 305 -14.81 -15.62 13.60
N ARG A 306 -13.92 -16.63 13.76
CA ARG A 306 -13.15 -17.21 12.64
C ARG A 306 -14.05 -17.68 11.50
N ASN A 307 -15.18 -18.31 11.81
CA ASN A 307 -16.10 -18.79 10.77
C ASN A 307 -16.77 -17.65 9.99
N ILE A 308 -17.13 -16.54 10.65
CA ILE A 308 -17.74 -15.38 9.97
C ILE A 308 -16.69 -14.70 9.09
N PHE A 309 -15.48 -14.51 9.61
CA PHE A 309 -14.36 -13.98 8.82
C PHE A 309 -14.04 -14.87 7.61
N GLU A 310 -13.86 -16.17 7.80
CA GLU A 310 -13.58 -17.12 6.71
C GLU A 310 -14.72 -17.17 5.69
N MET A 311 -15.98 -17.04 6.13
CA MET A 311 -17.14 -16.95 5.23
C MET A 311 -17.11 -15.66 4.41
N ASN A 312 -16.96 -14.50 5.04
CA ASN A 312 -16.90 -13.21 4.34
C ASN A 312 -15.69 -13.14 3.38
N GLN A 313 -14.56 -13.71 3.78
CA GLN A 313 -13.37 -13.84 2.93
C GLN A 313 -13.69 -14.69 1.69
N ALA A 314 -14.31 -15.86 1.87
CA ALA A 314 -14.68 -16.75 0.77
C ALA A 314 -15.67 -16.10 -0.21
N GLU A 315 -16.68 -15.38 0.30
CA GLU A 315 -17.63 -14.66 -0.54
C GLU A 315 -16.97 -13.55 -1.35
N LEU A 316 -16.05 -12.79 -0.73
CA LEU A 316 -15.27 -11.77 -1.44
C LEU A 316 -14.36 -12.40 -2.50
N GLU A 317 -13.69 -13.50 -2.19
CA GLU A 317 -12.85 -14.23 -3.15
C GLU A 317 -13.69 -14.68 -4.36
N GLN A 318 -14.81 -15.35 -4.13
CA GLN A 318 -15.67 -15.83 -5.20
C GLN A 318 -16.17 -14.68 -6.09
N ALA A 319 -16.65 -13.59 -5.48
CA ALA A 319 -17.09 -12.42 -6.24
C ALA A 319 -15.94 -11.80 -7.06
N THR A 320 -14.73 -11.76 -6.49
CA THR A 320 -13.52 -11.22 -7.12
C THR A 320 -13.08 -12.10 -8.29
N GLU A 321 -13.07 -13.43 -8.14
CA GLU A 321 -12.71 -14.34 -9.24
C GLU A 321 -13.70 -14.26 -10.39
N GLN A 322 -15.00 -14.13 -10.11
CA GLN A 322 -16.01 -13.95 -11.15
C GLN A 322 -15.78 -12.64 -11.92
N LEU A 323 -15.50 -11.53 -11.22
CA LEU A 323 -15.19 -10.25 -11.88
C LEU A 323 -13.90 -10.34 -12.70
N SER A 324 -12.87 -10.99 -12.17
CA SER A 324 -11.59 -11.24 -12.84
C SER A 324 -11.78 -12.09 -14.11
N ASN A 325 -12.54 -13.19 -14.02
CA ASN A 325 -12.86 -14.06 -15.16
C ASN A 325 -13.64 -13.32 -16.26
N MET A 326 -14.56 -12.43 -15.88
CA MET A 326 -15.17 -11.53 -16.85
C MET A 326 -14.04 -10.72 -17.51
N LEU A 327 -13.26 -9.94 -16.74
CA LEU A 327 -12.23 -9.00 -17.24
C LEU A 327 -11.18 -9.60 -18.15
N GLU A 328 -10.90 -10.88 -18.01
CA GLU A 328 -9.92 -11.60 -18.82
C GLU A 328 -10.49 -12.27 -20.08
N SER A 329 -11.82 -12.30 -20.23
CA SER A 329 -12.44 -12.84 -21.44
C SER A 329 -12.01 -12.04 -22.68
N GLU A 330 -11.70 -12.73 -23.79
CA GLU A 330 -11.16 -12.14 -25.03
C GLU A 330 -12.09 -11.10 -25.70
N ASP A 331 -13.33 -10.98 -25.22
CA ASP A 331 -14.40 -10.21 -25.81
C ASP A 331 -14.54 -8.78 -25.25
N VAL A 332 -13.43 -8.11 -24.94
CA VAL A 332 -13.40 -6.71 -24.48
C VAL A 332 -14.18 -5.75 -25.40
N ILE A 333 -14.31 -6.09 -26.69
CA ILE A 333 -15.13 -5.32 -27.65
C ILE A 333 -16.63 -5.64 -27.51
N ARG A 334 -17.02 -6.88 -27.16
CA ARG A 334 -18.44 -7.28 -26.96
C ARG A 334 -19.04 -6.67 -25.71
N TRP A 335 -18.22 -6.31 -24.73
CA TRP A 335 -18.65 -5.73 -23.44
C TRP A 335 -19.36 -4.39 -23.53
N CYS A 336 -19.34 -3.77 -24.70
CA CYS A 336 -20.16 -2.62 -25.03
C CYS A 336 -21.62 -2.96 -25.35
N GLY A 337 -22.01 -4.24 -25.34
CA GLY A 337 -23.41 -4.67 -25.36
C GLY A 337 -24.08 -4.35 -24.02
N GLU A 338 -25.33 -3.87 -24.06
CA GLU A 338 -26.05 -3.40 -22.86
C GLU A 338 -26.13 -4.47 -21.76
N ARG A 339 -26.31 -5.73 -22.13
CA ARG A 339 -26.41 -6.86 -21.19
C ARG A 339 -25.09 -7.11 -20.44
N ASP A 340 -23.98 -7.22 -21.17
CA ASP A 340 -22.67 -7.53 -20.57
C ASP A 340 -22.17 -6.36 -19.71
N ARG A 341 -22.41 -5.12 -20.16
CA ARG A 341 -22.18 -3.90 -19.37
C ARG A 341 -22.96 -3.94 -18.05
N ALA A 342 -24.26 -4.24 -18.10
CA ALA A 342 -25.09 -4.32 -16.90
C ALA A 342 -24.61 -5.42 -15.94
N GLN A 343 -24.23 -6.59 -16.48
CA GLN A 343 -23.68 -7.69 -15.68
C GLN A 343 -22.36 -7.28 -15.01
N MET A 344 -21.47 -6.58 -15.73
CA MET A 344 -20.22 -6.09 -15.17
C MET A 344 -20.41 -5.10 -14.03
N ILE A 345 -21.30 -4.13 -14.23
CA ILE A 345 -21.61 -3.11 -13.22
C ILE A 345 -22.20 -3.79 -11.98
N SER A 346 -23.14 -4.72 -12.19
CA SER A 346 -23.73 -5.51 -11.11
C SER A 346 -22.66 -6.29 -10.34
N GLN A 347 -21.77 -7.01 -11.03
CA GLN A 347 -20.71 -7.77 -10.40
C GLN A 347 -19.69 -6.87 -9.67
N THR A 348 -19.34 -5.73 -10.26
CA THR A 348 -18.45 -4.74 -9.64
C THR A 348 -19.04 -4.21 -8.33
N ASN A 349 -20.34 -3.90 -8.34
CA ASN A 349 -21.06 -3.48 -7.13
C ASN A 349 -21.13 -4.62 -6.11
N HIS A 350 -21.36 -5.86 -6.55
CA HIS A 350 -21.38 -7.02 -5.68
C HIS A 350 -20.04 -7.22 -4.95
N VAL A 351 -18.91 -7.14 -5.69
CA VAL A 351 -17.57 -7.18 -5.12
C VAL A 351 -17.38 -6.06 -4.10
N LYS A 352 -17.78 -4.83 -4.44
CA LYS A 352 -17.68 -3.68 -3.54
C LYS A 352 -18.48 -3.89 -2.25
N THR A 353 -19.70 -4.43 -2.34
CA THR A 353 -20.52 -4.76 -1.17
C THR A 353 -19.86 -5.83 -0.30
N ARG A 354 -19.34 -6.92 -0.87
CA ARG A 354 -18.65 -7.97 -0.11
C ARG A 354 -17.38 -7.47 0.56
N LEU A 355 -16.63 -6.61 -0.12
CA LEU A 355 -15.46 -5.93 0.46
C LEU A 355 -15.87 -5.06 1.65
N GLY A 356 -16.97 -4.30 1.53
CA GLY A 356 -17.54 -3.52 2.62
C GLY A 356 -17.94 -4.38 3.83
N HIS A 357 -18.67 -5.48 3.61
CA HIS A 357 -19.06 -6.40 4.69
C HIS A 357 -17.86 -7.01 5.40
N LEU A 358 -16.82 -7.42 4.65
CA LEU A 358 -15.60 -7.96 5.24
C LEU A 358 -14.89 -6.92 6.11
N ASN A 359 -14.72 -5.70 5.60
CA ASN A 359 -14.06 -4.62 6.35
C ASN A 359 -14.86 -4.23 7.60
N GLN A 360 -16.18 -4.08 7.48
CA GLN A 360 -17.05 -3.78 8.61
C GLN A 360 -16.97 -4.87 9.69
N ALA A 361 -17.05 -6.14 9.30
CA ALA A 361 -16.94 -7.26 10.25
C ALA A 361 -15.59 -7.26 10.98
N LEU A 362 -14.51 -6.86 10.30
CA LEU A 362 -13.19 -6.74 10.89
C LEU A 362 -13.07 -5.55 11.84
N GLU A 363 -13.67 -4.41 11.51
CA GLU A 363 -13.72 -3.21 12.36
C GLU A 363 -14.54 -3.45 13.64
N GLU A 364 -15.74 -4.01 13.51
CA GLU A 364 -16.61 -4.35 14.64
C GLU A 364 -15.91 -5.32 15.59
N TRP A 365 -15.21 -6.30 15.03
CA TRP A 365 -14.44 -7.26 15.80
C TRP A 365 -13.26 -6.62 16.55
N ARG A 366 -12.48 -5.75 15.91
CA ARG A 366 -11.41 -4.98 16.57
C ARG A 366 -11.93 -4.12 17.71
N ALA A 367 -13.07 -3.48 17.50
CA ALA A 367 -13.73 -2.66 18.52
C ALA A 367 -14.18 -3.51 19.72
N ALA A 368 -14.75 -4.70 19.48
CA ALA A 368 -15.14 -5.62 20.53
C ALA A 368 -13.93 -6.17 21.31
N TYR A 369 -12.83 -6.46 20.62
CA TYR A 369 -11.61 -6.98 21.23
C TYR A 369 -10.92 -5.95 22.13
N SER A 370 -10.82 -4.69 21.67
CA SER A 370 -10.22 -3.60 22.45
C SER A 370 -10.94 -3.41 23.80
N LYS A 371 -12.27 -3.48 23.80
CA LYS A 371 -13.08 -3.40 25.03
C LYS A 371 -12.83 -4.56 25.99
N ALA A 372 -12.56 -5.76 25.48
CA ALA A 372 -12.32 -6.95 26.30
C ALA A 372 -10.89 -7.02 26.90
N ILE A 373 -9.97 -6.16 26.46
CA ILE A 373 -8.62 -6.02 27.06
C ILE A 373 -8.63 -4.97 28.19
N ASP A 374 -9.52 -3.98 28.10
CA ASP A 374 -9.63 -2.90 29.07
C ASP A 374 -10.49 -3.27 30.31
N GLU A 375 -11.14 -4.44 30.28
CA GLU A 375 -11.88 -5.09 31.39
C GLU A 375 -11.05 -6.21 32.04
#